data_AF-A0A8H5ZBP9-F1
#
_entry.id   AF-A0A8H5ZBP9-F1
#
_cell.length_a   1.000
_cell.length_b   1.000
_cell.length_c   1.000
_cell.angle_alpha   90.00
_cell.angle_beta   90.00
_cell.angle_gamma   90.00
#
_symmetry.space_group_name_H-M   'P 1'
#
loop_
_entity.id
_entity.type
_entity.pdbx_description
1 polymer ?
#
loop_
_entity_poly.entity_id
_entity_poly.type
_entity_poly.pdbx_seq_one_letter_code
_entity_poly.pdbx_strand_id
1 'polypeptide(L)'
;MPRQQRSIQTSREGRISLAIASYRNNPKQSIRALAKAFDIPQSTLHTRIHGVQPRSETASVNRKLSPIEEQSLVQQGQQIAAEAERMVMEASQSQAGERRQRAPPTCTKCHVQGHTRISSFYYNNLKQSIYSLAKAYNVPKLTL
;
A
#
# COMPACT_ATOMS: atom_id res chain seq x y z
N MET A 1 18.81 -3.53 -8.89
CA MET A 1 19.41 -3.86 -7.58
C MET A 1 18.98 -2.81 -6.57
N PRO A 2 18.17 -3.14 -5.54
CA PRO A 2 17.73 -2.15 -4.56
C PRO A 2 18.91 -1.68 -3.70
N ARG A 3 19.05 -0.36 -3.54
CA ARG A 3 20.08 0.26 -2.69
C ARG A 3 19.71 -0.03 -1.23
N GLN A 4 20.44 -0.93 -0.57
CA GLN A 4 20.23 -1.23 0.85
C GLN A 4 20.40 0.06 1.67
N GLN A 5 19.29 0.55 2.24
CA GLN A 5 19.32 1.65 3.20
C GLN A 5 19.99 1.15 4.48
N ARG A 6 21.25 1.51 4.66
CA ARG A 6 21.92 1.36 5.96
C ARG A 6 21.20 2.23 6.98
N SER A 7 20.97 1.71 8.18
CA SER A 7 20.37 2.50 9.28
C SER A 7 21.19 3.78 9.50
N ILE A 8 20.53 4.88 9.85
CA ILE A 8 21.19 6.18 10.08
C ILE A 8 22.38 6.03 11.05
N GLN A 9 22.24 5.14 12.05
CA GLN A 9 23.29 4.84 13.03
C GLN A 9 24.50 4.09 12.46
N THR A 10 24.31 3.24 11.44
CA THR A 10 25.42 2.51 10.78
C THR A 10 26.05 3.30 9.63
N SER A 11 25.39 4.37 9.18
CA SER A 11 25.94 5.27 8.18
C SER A 11 27.08 6.13 8.74
N ARG A 12 28.16 6.27 7.97
CA ARG A 12 29.27 7.19 8.29
C ARG A 12 28.77 8.62 8.49
N GLU A 13 27.90 9.10 7.59
CA GLU A 13 27.36 10.45 7.68
C GLU A 13 26.40 10.61 8.87
N GLY A 14 25.67 9.57 9.26
CA GLY A 14 24.79 9.65 10.43
C GLY A 14 25.56 9.78 11.75
N ARG A 15 26.71 9.11 11.88
CA ARG A 15 27.64 9.32 13.02
C ARG A 15 28.15 10.75 13.07
N ILE A 16 28.51 11.32 11.90
CA ILE A 16 28.95 12.71 11.78
C ILE A 16 27.83 13.68 12.19
N SER A 17 26.61 13.48 11.71
CA SER A 17 25.46 14.31 12.10
C SER A 17 25.21 14.26 13.61
N LEU A 18 25.32 13.08 14.23
CA LEU A 18 25.15 12.92 15.67
C LEU A 18 26.26 13.61 16.47
N ALA A 19 27.51 13.51 16.01
CA ALA A 19 28.65 14.20 16.61
C ALA A 19 28.50 15.74 16.54
N ILE A 20 28.00 16.27 15.41
CA ILE A 20 27.71 17.70 15.26
C ILE A 20 26.59 18.13 16.20
N ALA A 21 25.51 17.36 16.32
CA ALA A 21 24.43 17.64 17.25
C ALA A 21 24.95 17.65 18.71
N SER A 22 25.78 16.67 19.09
CA SER A 22 26.42 16.62 20.41
C SER A 22 27.31 17.84 20.68
N TYR A 23 28.10 18.28 19.69
CA TYR A 23 28.93 19.48 19.80
C TYR A 23 28.10 20.75 20.01
N ARG A 24 26.98 20.89 19.29
CA ARG A 24 26.05 22.02 19.43
C ARG A 24 25.38 22.05 20.81
N ASN A 25 25.05 20.89 21.36
CA ASN A 25 24.44 20.78 22.69
C ASN A 25 25.45 21.08 23.81
N ASN A 26 26.74 20.77 23.62
CA ASN A 26 27.79 20.96 24.62
C ASN A 26 29.08 21.53 23.99
N PRO A 27 29.17 22.85 23.75
CA PRO A 27 30.29 23.47 23.04
C PRO A 27 31.62 23.43 23.80
N LYS A 28 31.61 23.04 25.09
CA LYS A 28 32.82 22.86 25.91
C LYS A 28 33.54 21.54 25.61
N GLN A 29 32.92 20.61 24.90
CA GLN A 29 33.53 19.33 24.56
C GLN A 29 34.59 19.51 23.47
N SER A 30 35.72 18.83 23.62
CA SER A 30 36.77 18.87 22.60
C SER A 30 36.34 18.09 21.35
N ILE A 31 36.64 18.64 20.17
CA ILE A 31 36.38 17.99 18.88
C ILE A 31 37.09 16.63 18.81
N ARG A 32 38.28 16.51 19.40
CA ARG A 32 39.04 15.25 19.47
C ARG A 32 38.31 14.19 20.32
N ALA A 33 37.75 14.55 21.47
CA ALA A 33 36.99 13.61 22.30
C ALA A 33 35.72 13.14 21.60
N LEU A 34 34.99 14.06 20.96
CA LEU A 34 33.81 13.73 20.15
C LEU A 34 34.14 12.80 18.98
N ALA A 35 35.19 13.12 18.23
CA ALA A 35 35.66 12.30 17.12
C ALA A 35 35.96 10.86 17.58
N LYS A 36 36.59 10.70 18.75
CA LYS A 36 36.87 9.39 19.35
C LYS A 36 35.60 8.67 19.83
N ALA A 37 34.66 9.40 20.45
CA ALA A 37 33.42 8.84 20.98
C ALA A 37 32.49 8.30 19.88
N PHE A 38 32.45 8.97 18.73
CA PHE A 38 31.60 8.59 17.59
C PHE A 38 32.34 7.79 16.50
N ASP A 39 33.62 7.46 16.71
CA ASP A 39 34.48 6.74 15.76
C ASP A 39 34.55 7.43 14.38
N ILE A 40 35.00 8.69 14.36
CA ILE A 40 35.07 9.55 13.18
C ILE A 40 36.46 10.19 13.10
N PRO A 41 37.04 10.38 11.90
CA PRO A 41 38.26 11.17 11.76
C PRO A 41 38.06 12.62 12.26
N GLN A 42 38.96 13.11 13.11
CA GLN A 42 38.90 14.46 13.66
C GLN A 42 38.84 15.54 12.56
N SER A 43 39.63 15.38 11.49
CA SER A 43 39.66 16.30 10.35
C SER A 43 38.28 16.42 9.69
N THR A 44 37.59 15.29 9.51
CA THR A 44 36.24 15.27 8.92
C THR A 44 35.24 15.99 9.82
N LEU A 45 35.25 15.71 11.12
CA LEU A 45 34.34 16.37 12.07
C LEU A 45 34.59 17.88 12.13
N HIS A 46 35.87 18.29 12.15
CA HIS A 46 36.25 19.70 12.14
C HIS A 46 35.69 20.42 10.90
N THR A 47 35.92 19.90 9.68
CA THR A 47 35.40 20.52 8.45
C THR A 47 33.87 20.58 8.41
N ARG A 48 33.20 19.55 8.95
CA ARG A 48 31.74 19.47 8.96
C ARG A 48 31.12 20.45 9.96
N ILE A 49 31.74 20.67 11.11
CA ILE A 49 31.33 21.71 12.08
C ILE A 49 31.40 23.10 11.42
N HIS A 50 32.40 23.34 10.57
CA HIS A 50 32.55 24.59 9.82
C HIS A 50 31.68 24.68 8.55
N GLY A 51 30.72 23.76 8.36
CA GLY A 51 29.70 23.86 7.32
C GLY A 51 30.02 23.17 5.99
N VAL A 52 31.11 22.41 5.90
CA VAL A 52 31.42 21.64 4.69
C VAL A 52 30.42 20.48 4.55
N GLN A 53 29.60 20.50 3.51
CA GLN A 53 28.56 19.50 3.25
C GLN A 53 29.11 18.18 2.67
N PRO A 54 28.37 17.06 2.81
CA PRO A 54 28.75 15.81 2.19
C PRO A 54 28.69 15.87 0.67
N ARG A 55 29.52 15.06 0.01
CA ARG A 55 29.62 15.04 -1.46
C ARG A 55 28.30 14.72 -2.15
N SER A 56 27.41 13.98 -1.47
CA SER A 56 26.07 13.65 -1.96
C SER A 56 25.13 14.85 -2.03
N GLU A 57 25.37 15.88 -1.22
CA GLU A 57 24.56 17.11 -1.19
C GLU A 57 25.19 18.23 -2.01
N THR A 58 26.52 18.22 -2.15
CA THR A 58 27.22 19.18 -3.01
C THR A 58 26.97 18.86 -4.49
N ALA A 59 26.55 19.87 -5.25
CA ALA A 59 26.46 19.76 -6.70
C ALA A 59 27.83 19.39 -7.30
N SER A 60 27.84 18.47 -8.28
CA SER A 60 29.06 18.16 -9.01
C SER A 60 29.48 19.35 -9.87
N VAL A 61 30.79 19.61 -9.96
CA VAL A 61 31.35 20.65 -10.85
C VAL A 61 30.93 20.45 -12.32
N ASN A 62 30.74 19.20 -12.75
CA ASN A 62 30.35 18.85 -14.11
C ASN A 62 28.82 18.84 -14.33
N ARG A 63 28.04 19.44 -13.44
CA ARG A 63 26.58 19.51 -13.55
C ARG A 63 26.20 20.53 -14.63
N LYS A 64 25.52 20.06 -15.69
CA LYS A 64 25.16 20.89 -16.85
C LYS A 64 23.82 21.60 -16.71
N LEU A 65 22.88 20.97 -16.01
CA LEU A 65 21.53 21.50 -15.84
C LEU A 65 21.43 22.27 -14.53
N SER A 66 20.73 23.39 -14.57
CA SER A 66 20.38 24.15 -13.38
C SER A 66 19.39 23.35 -12.50
N PRO A 67 19.31 23.66 -11.18
CA PRO A 67 18.30 23.07 -10.30
C PRO A 67 16.87 23.19 -10.80
N ILE A 68 16.57 24.28 -11.49
CA ILE A 68 15.24 24.57 -12.01
C ILE A 68 14.92 23.68 -13.21
N GLU A 69 15.88 23.53 -14.14
CA GLU A 69 15.72 22.65 -15.31
C GLU A 69 15.57 21.19 -14.90
N GLU A 70 16.38 20.72 -13.95
CA GLU A 70 16.25 19.36 -13.43
C GLU A 70 14.88 19.13 -12.76
N GLN A 71 14.40 20.09 -11.97
CA GLN A 71 13.07 20.01 -11.35
C GLN A 71 11.95 19.98 -12.38
N SER A 72 12.04 20.81 -13.43
CA SER A 72 11.05 20.83 -14.51
C SER A 72 10.98 19.48 -15.23
N LEU A 73 12.12 18.87 -15.55
CA LEU A 73 12.17 17.55 -16.19
C LEU A 73 11.62 16.44 -15.29
N VAL A 74 11.94 16.48 -13.99
CA VAL A 74 11.38 15.52 -13.02
C VAL A 74 9.87 15.64 -12.93
N GLN A 75 9.35 16.87 -12.86
CA GLN A 75 7.91 17.12 -12.81
C GLN A 75 7.21 16.61 -14.07
N GLN A 76 7.79 16.86 -15.25
CA GLN A 76 7.26 16.34 -16.51
C GLN A 76 7.25 14.81 -16.52
N GLY A 77 8.34 14.16 -16.08
CA GLY A 77 8.40 12.71 -15.97
C GLY A 77 7.36 12.12 -15.01
N GLN A 78 7.11 12.78 -13.88
CA GLN A 78 6.07 12.39 -12.92
C GLN A 78 4.66 12.52 -13.49
N GLN A 79 4.39 13.56 -14.28
CA GLN A 79 3.10 13.74 -14.96
C GLN A 79 2.86 12.61 -15.99
N ILE A 80 3.87 12.31 -16.80
CA ILE A 80 3.80 11.22 -17.78
C ILE A 80 3.55 9.87 -17.07
N ALA A 81 4.24 9.62 -15.94
CA ALA A 81 4.03 8.41 -15.16
C ALA A 81 2.60 8.32 -14.58
N ALA A 82 2.09 9.41 -14.01
CA ALA A 82 0.73 9.47 -13.48
C ALA A 82 -0.33 9.29 -14.57
N GLU A 83 -0.10 9.84 -15.77
CA GLU A 83 -0.95 9.63 -16.93
C GLU A 83 -0.97 8.17 -17.39
N ALA A 84 0.20 7.54 -17.47
CA ALA A 84 0.31 6.12 -17.81
C ALA A 84 -0.43 5.24 -16.79
N GLU A 85 -0.33 5.53 -15.49
CA GLU A 85 -1.08 4.84 -14.45
C GLU A 85 -2.60 5.01 -14.61
N ARG A 86 -3.07 6.23 -14.92
CA ARG A 86 -4.50 6.47 -15.20
C ARG A 86 -4.99 5.67 -16.40
N MET A 87 -4.23 5.64 -17.50
CA MET A 87 -4.59 4.87 -18.69
C MET A 87 -4.71 3.36 -18.41
N VAL A 88 -3.82 2.81 -17.57
CA VAL A 88 -3.89 1.40 -17.15
C VAL A 88 -5.13 1.11 -16.29
N MET A 89 -5.50 2.04 -15.40
CA MET A 89 -6.69 1.90 -14.57
C MET A 89 -7.99 2.01 -15.39
N GLU A 90 -8.06 2.93 -16.33
CA GLU A 90 -9.19 3.07 -17.26
C GLU A 90 -9.34 1.82 -18.14
N ALA A 91 -8.24 1.31 -18.71
CA ALA A 91 -8.26 0.07 -19.49
C ALA A 91 -8.76 -1.15 -18.67
N SER A 92 -8.43 -1.19 -17.37
CA SER A 92 -8.91 -2.25 -16.47
C SER A 92 -10.42 -2.16 -16.21
N GLN A 93 -10.97 -0.94 -16.11
CA GLN A 93 -12.41 -0.72 -15.92
C GLN A 93 -13.21 -1.08 -17.18
N SER A 94 -12.71 -0.73 -18.37
CA SER A 94 -13.34 -1.10 -19.64
C SER A 94 -13.40 -2.63 -19.82
N GLN A 95 -12.39 -3.37 -19.36
CA GLN A 95 -12.39 -4.85 -19.40
C GLN A 95 -13.29 -5.50 -18.35
N ALA A 96 -13.57 -4.83 -17.23
CA ALA A 96 -14.47 -5.34 -16.20
C ALA A 96 -15.93 -5.39 -16.68
N GLY A 97 -16.32 -4.48 -17.58
CA GLY A 97 -17.66 -4.46 -18.20
C GLY A 97 -17.88 -5.54 -19.26
N GLU A 98 -16.82 -6.08 -19.87
CA GLU A 98 -16.90 -6.99 -21.01
C GLU A 98 -16.54 -8.45 -20.67
N ARG A 99 -16.49 -8.79 -19.38
CA ARG A 99 -16.45 -10.19 -18.96
C ARG A 99 -17.78 -10.85 -19.33
N ARG A 100 -17.82 -11.54 -20.47
CA ARG A 100 -18.92 -12.42 -20.86
C ARG A 100 -19.18 -13.42 -19.73
N GLN A 101 -20.22 -13.17 -18.93
CA GLN A 101 -20.65 -14.12 -17.93
C GLN A 101 -21.21 -15.34 -18.67
N ARG A 102 -20.66 -16.52 -18.41
CA ARG A 102 -21.30 -17.76 -18.88
C ARG A 102 -22.69 -17.81 -18.27
N ALA A 103 -23.69 -18.09 -19.10
CA ALA A 103 -25.05 -18.28 -18.64
C ALA A 103 -25.06 -19.23 -17.43
N PRO A 104 -25.77 -18.89 -16.34
CA PRO A 104 -25.80 -19.71 -15.15
C PRO A 104 -26.28 -21.14 -15.51
N PRO A 105 -25.63 -22.19 -14.97
CA PRO A 105 -25.98 -23.56 -15.31
C PRO A 105 -27.43 -23.84 -14.92
N THR A 106 -28.16 -24.48 -15.84
CA THR A 106 -29.53 -24.95 -15.57
C THR A 106 -29.50 -26.32 -14.91
N CYS A 107 -30.47 -26.60 -14.05
CA CYS A 107 -30.62 -27.94 -13.49
C CYS A 107 -31.01 -28.92 -14.61
N THR A 108 -30.32 -30.06 -14.72
CA THR A 108 -30.59 -31.07 -15.76
C THR A 108 -32.00 -31.68 -15.64
N LYS A 109 -32.63 -31.63 -14.46
CA LYS A 109 -33.93 -32.26 -14.20
C LYS A 109 -35.14 -31.37 -14.46
N CYS A 110 -35.06 -30.08 -14.17
CA CYS A 110 -36.18 -29.14 -14.30
C CYS A 110 -35.86 -27.91 -15.17
N HIS A 111 -34.63 -27.79 -15.67
CA HIS A 111 -34.16 -26.71 -16.55
C HIS A 111 -34.33 -25.27 -16.02
N VAL A 112 -34.56 -25.10 -14.70
CA VAL A 112 -34.63 -23.80 -14.04
C VAL A 112 -33.27 -23.42 -13.44
N GLN A 113 -32.91 -22.13 -13.53
CA GLN A 113 -31.69 -21.56 -12.94
C GLN A 113 -31.85 -21.33 -11.42
N GLY A 114 -30.82 -21.65 -10.63
CA GLY A 114 -30.63 -21.09 -9.28
C GLY A 114 -31.56 -21.55 -8.15
N HIS A 115 -32.13 -22.75 -8.18
CA HIS A 115 -32.93 -23.26 -7.05
C HIS A 115 -32.19 -24.32 -6.23
N THR A 116 -32.36 -24.28 -4.90
CA THR A 116 -31.85 -25.29 -3.98
C THR A 116 -32.92 -26.36 -3.76
N ARG A 117 -32.54 -27.64 -3.82
CA ARG A 117 -33.45 -28.77 -3.60
C ARG A 117 -33.86 -28.81 -2.12
N ILE A 118 -35.01 -28.24 -1.76
CA ILE A 118 -35.57 -28.39 -0.41
C ILE A 118 -35.97 -29.86 -0.24
N SER A 119 -35.37 -30.57 0.71
CA SER A 119 -35.63 -32.00 0.93
C SER A 119 -37.10 -32.21 1.31
N SER A 120 -37.73 -33.27 0.77
CA SER A 120 -39.15 -33.60 0.97
C SER A 120 -39.57 -33.77 2.42
N PHE A 121 -38.61 -33.99 3.33
CA PHE A 121 -38.83 -34.09 4.77
C PHE A 121 -39.43 -32.81 5.38
N TYR A 122 -39.03 -31.63 4.91
CA TYR A 122 -39.56 -30.36 5.44
C TYR A 122 -41.01 -30.12 4.98
N TYR A 123 -41.35 -30.53 3.76
CA TYR A 123 -42.69 -30.36 3.20
C TYR A 123 -43.74 -31.22 3.93
N ASN A 124 -43.35 -32.42 4.35
CA ASN A 124 -44.24 -33.34 5.06
C ASN A 124 -44.52 -32.87 6.49
N ASN A 125 -43.50 -32.34 7.19
CA ASN A 125 -43.67 -31.77 8.53
C ASN A 125 -44.51 -30.48 8.53
N LEU A 126 -44.28 -29.58 7.56
CA LEU A 126 -45.11 -28.38 7.39
C LEU A 126 -46.56 -28.72 7.04
N LYS A 127 -46.79 -29.67 6.13
CA LYS A 127 -48.16 -30.15 5.82
C LYS A 127 -48.84 -30.76 7.05
N GLN A 128 -48.15 -31.59 7.83
CA GLN A 128 -48.72 -32.20 9.04
C GLN A 128 -49.04 -31.16 10.13
N SER A 129 -48.16 -30.16 10.33
CA SER A 129 -48.38 -29.04 11.25
C SER A 129 -49.55 -28.15 10.85
N ILE A 130 -49.69 -27.84 9.55
CA ILE A 130 -50.83 -27.07 9.04
C ILE A 130 -52.13 -27.87 9.18
N TYR A 131 -52.11 -29.18 8.90
CA TYR A 131 -53.29 -30.03 9.02
C TYR A 131 -53.76 -30.20 10.47
N SER A 132 -52.83 -30.29 11.42
CA SER A 132 -53.15 -30.39 12.85
C SER A 132 -53.73 -29.08 13.39
N LEU A 133 -53.17 -27.93 12.98
CA LEU A 133 -53.73 -26.61 13.30
C LEU A 133 -55.13 -26.41 12.71
N ALA A 134 -55.33 -26.73 11.42
CA ALA A 134 -56.64 -26.61 10.78
C ALA A 134 -57.71 -27.49 11.45
N LYS A 135 -57.32 -28.66 11.97
CA LYS A 135 -58.19 -29.56 12.73
C LYS A 135 -58.51 -29.05 14.14
N ALA A 136 -57.55 -28.40 14.81
CA ALA A 136 -57.76 -27.79 16.13
C ALA A 136 -58.70 -26.58 16.09
N TYR A 137 -58.68 -25.82 14.99
CA TYR A 137 -59.52 -24.62 14.81
C TYR A 137 -60.83 -24.87 14.04
N ASN A 138 -61.20 -26.14 13.79
CA ASN A 138 -62.41 -26.59 13.09
C ASN A 138 -62.83 -25.73 11.89
N VAL A 139 -61.86 -25.37 11.05
CA VAL A 139 -62.09 -24.55 9.86
C VAL A 139 -62.74 -25.44 8.79
N PRO A 140 -63.91 -25.08 8.23
CA PRO A 140 -64.53 -25.90 7.19
C PRO A 140 -63.61 -25.97 5.96
N LYS A 141 -63.49 -27.17 5.39
CA LYS A 141 -62.69 -27.42 4.17
C LYS A 141 -63.11 -26.43 3.08
N LEU A 142 -62.21 -25.52 2.73
CA LEU A 142 -62.28 -24.79 1.46
C LEU A 142 -62.10 -25.82 0.34
N THR A 143 -63.21 -26.23 -0.24
CA THR A 143 -63.25 -26.93 -1.52
C THR A 143 -62.78 -25.96 -2.59
N LEU A 144 -61.62 -26.27 -3.20
CA LEU A 144 -61.24 -25.71 -4.50
C LEU A 144 -62.15 -26.26 -5.59
#